data_AF-A0A946AUP4-F1
#
_entry.id   AF-A0A946AUP4-F1
#
_cell.length_a   1.000
_cell.length_b   1.000
_cell.length_c   1.000
_cell.angle_alpha   90.00
_cell.angle_beta   90.00
_cell.angle_gamma   90.00
#
_symmetry.space_group_name_H-M   'P 1'
#
loop_
_entity.id
_entity.type
_entity.pdbx_description
1 polymer ?
#
loop_
_entity_poly.entity_id
_entity_poly.type
_entity_poly.pdbx_seq_one_letter_code
_entity_poly.pdbx_strand_id
1 'polypeptide(L)'
;MEDLDKTLDIMERDKCTSLLAENAVRLKKNNIKFTKTNKKHSQEHLDAQLDSYERLVRTLIKGLITIEKKVRLKYLVPLDSVRANKLKASWNTEVECILEDLKKKYRDVHLQRRSDEEFDDKVLKNLEAAKIKVDMEVANLEQKLKTEIQGSEKIQPSELSLMYDMDVTALIDLQVIDQLQNLQVLCKKLKDSGCDDGALIPVNEIIRMYVKEIKSVEATVWSGRSADQRKEIKMRAAKLNLNLKEIVLSLHDLANQAILEKEKRNEEVIIKIRNNLDKIFKSEKNSESFQSMLEPFLGILV
;
A
#
# COMPACT_ATOMS: atom_id res chain seq x y z
N MET A 1 12.38 -12.65 3.87
CA MET A 1 12.33 -11.24 3.45
C MET A 1 12.55 -11.04 1.95
N GLU A 2 13.18 -11.99 1.23
CA GLU A 2 13.27 -11.98 -0.25
C GLU A 2 11.93 -11.79 -0.98
N ASP A 3 10.83 -12.23 -0.36
CA ASP A 3 9.50 -12.12 -0.95
C ASP A 3 8.99 -10.67 -1.02
N LEU A 4 9.42 -9.82 -0.08
CA LEU A 4 9.03 -8.41 -0.06
C LEU A 4 9.67 -7.64 -1.22
N ASP A 5 10.98 -7.83 -1.43
CA ASP A 5 11.71 -7.19 -2.53
C ASP A 5 11.23 -7.70 -3.90
N LYS A 6 10.89 -8.99 -4.02
CA LYS A 6 10.27 -9.55 -5.24
C LYS A 6 8.91 -8.92 -5.52
N THR A 7 8.08 -8.75 -4.48
CA THR A 7 6.78 -8.08 -4.60
C THR A 7 6.95 -6.62 -5.01
N LEU A 8 7.90 -5.91 -4.41
CA LEU A 8 8.27 -4.55 -4.77
C LEU A 8 8.69 -4.46 -6.24
N ASP A 9 9.56 -5.35 -6.71
CA ASP A 9 9.99 -5.40 -8.11
C ASP A 9 8.83 -5.63 -9.09
N ILE A 10 7.78 -6.37 -8.70
CA ILE A 10 6.56 -6.53 -9.51
C ILE A 10 5.78 -5.20 -9.54
N MET A 11 5.51 -4.61 -8.38
CA MET A 11 4.77 -3.35 -8.27
C MET A 11 5.45 -2.20 -9.02
N GLU A 12 6.78 -2.15 -8.97
CA GLU A 12 7.58 -1.17 -9.70
C GLU A 12 7.44 -1.35 -11.22
N ARG A 13 7.55 -2.58 -11.73
CA ARG A 13 7.36 -2.88 -13.16
C ARG A 13 5.96 -2.55 -13.65
N ASP A 14 4.93 -2.87 -12.87
CA ASP A 14 3.55 -2.50 -13.17
C ASP A 14 3.39 -0.97 -13.23
N LYS A 15 4.07 -0.25 -12.32
CA LYS A 15 4.07 1.20 -12.32
C LYS A 15 4.77 1.80 -13.53
N CYS A 16 5.93 1.26 -13.93
CA CYS A 16 6.62 1.64 -15.17
C CYS A 16 5.70 1.48 -16.37
N THR A 17 5.07 0.31 -16.51
CA THR A 17 4.16 -0.03 -17.62
C THR A 17 2.98 0.92 -17.68
N SER A 18 2.34 1.20 -16.54
CA SER A 18 1.23 2.15 -16.44
C SER A 18 1.64 3.56 -16.88
N LEU A 19 2.80 4.05 -16.43
CA LEU A 19 3.26 5.39 -16.78
C LEU A 19 3.67 5.52 -18.26
N LEU A 20 4.22 4.46 -18.85
CA LEU A 20 4.50 4.40 -20.29
C LEU A 20 3.21 4.47 -21.11
N ALA A 21 2.17 3.75 -20.70
CA ALA A 21 0.86 3.79 -21.35
C ALA A 21 0.21 5.18 -21.25
N GLU A 22 0.25 5.81 -20.06
CA GLU A 22 -0.20 7.19 -19.88
C GLU A 22 0.56 8.16 -20.78
N ASN A 23 1.88 7.98 -20.91
CA ASN A 23 2.70 8.81 -21.78
C ASN A 23 2.31 8.64 -23.25
N ALA A 24 2.12 7.40 -23.72
CA ALA A 24 1.69 7.12 -25.08
C ALA A 24 0.37 7.84 -25.43
N VAL A 25 -0.58 7.91 -24.49
CA VAL A 25 -1.82 8.69 -24.65
C VAL A 25 -1.53 10.20 -24.78
N ARG A 26 -0.61 10.75 -23.98
CA ARG A 26 -0.19 12.16 -24.11
C ARG A 26 0.44 12.45 -25.48
N LEU A 27 1.37 11.61 -25.92
CA LEU A 27 2.00 11.74 -27.25
C LEU A 27 0.95 11.72 -28.37
N LYS A 28 -0.03 10.79 -28.29
CA LYS A 28 -1.15 10.72 -29.23
C LYS A 28 -1.99 11.99 -29.25
N LYS A 29 -2.34 12.54 -28.07
CA LYS A 29 -3.08 13.80 -27.96
C LYS A 29 -2.31 14.97 -28.59
N ASN A 30 -1.01 15.06 -28.32
CA ASN A 30 -0.14 16.06 -28.94
C ASN A 30 -0.14 15.90 -30.47
N ASN A 31 0.08 14.68 -30.97
CA ASN A 31 0.07 14.40 -32.42
C ASN A 31 -1.24 14.83 -33.09
N ILE A 32 -2.40 14.53 -32.49
CA ILE A 32 -3.70 14.94 -33.02
C ILE A 32 -3.81 16.48 -33.06
N LYS A 33 -3.44 17.16 -31.96
CA LYS A 33 -3.49 18.63 -31.87
C LYS A 33 -2.69 19.28 -33.00
N PHE A 34 -1.42 18.88 -33.16
CA PHE A 34 -0.51 19.50 -34.12
C PHE A 34 -0.75 19.05 -35.56
N THR A 35 -1.33 17.87 -35.79
CA THR A 35 -1.76 17.46 -37.15
C THR A 35 -2.96 18.29 -37.61
N LYS A 36 -3.94 18.55 -36.74
CA LYS A 36 -5.10 19.41 -37.08
C LYS A 36 -4.71 20.83 -37.49
N THR A 37 -3.62 21.35 -36.93
CA THR A 37 -3.10 22.69 -37.26
C THR A 37 -2.02 22.67 -38.34
N ASN A 38 -1.80 21.54 -39.04
CA ASN A 38 -0.73 21.34 -40.02
C ASN A 38 0.68 21.71 -39.51
N LYS A 39 0.93 21.50 -38.21
CA LYS A 39 2.17 21.80 -37.50
C LYS A 39 2.85 20.53 -36.96
N LYS A 40 2.60 19.37 -37.58
CA LYS A 40 3.06 18.05 -37.09
C LYS A 40 4.57 17.92 -36.93
N HIS A 41 5.35 18.74 -37.62
CA HIS A 41 6.82 18.75 -37.50
C HIS A 41 7.33 20.12 -37.08
N SER A 42 6.50 20.96 -36.47
CA SER A 42 6.94 22.26 -35.95
C SER A 42 7.82 22.08 -34.71
N GLN A 43 8.60 23.11 -34.38
CA GLN A 43 9.38 23.13 -33.14
C GLN A 43 8.47 22.96 -31.91
N GLU A 44 7.34 23.68 -31.89
CA GLU A 44 6.33 23.58 -30.82
C GLU A 44 5.83 22.14 -30.60
N HIS A 45 5.71 21.34 -31.68
CA HIS A 45 5.30 19.95 -31.55
C HIS A 45 6.40 19.10 -30.92
N LEU A 46 7.65 19.24 -31.38
CA LEU A 46 8.81 18.50 -30.89
C LEU A 46 9.09 18.82 -29.41
N ASP A 47 9.03 20.11 -29.04
CA ASP A 47 9.16 20.56 -27.65
C ASP A 47 8.07 19.92 -26.78
N ALA A 48 6.82 19.87 -27.26
CA ALA A 48 5.73 19.21 -26.54
C ALA A 48 5.93 17.68 -26.38
N GLN A 49 6.66 17.02 -27.29
CA GLN A 49 7.03 15.61 -27.10
C GLN A 49 8.12 15.48 -26.04
N LEU A 50 9.17 16.30 -26.11
CA LEU A 50 10.25 16.32 -25.13
C LEU A 50 9.70 16.55 -23.72
N ASP A 51 8.85 17.56 -23.52
CA ASP A 51 8.17 17.85 -22.25
C ASP A 51 7.38 16.65 -21.70
N SER A 52 6.75 15.89 -22.59
CA SER A 52 5.99 14.68 -22.22
C SER A 52 6.90 13.59 -21.65
N TYR A 53 8.07 13.39 -22.26
CA TYR A 53 9.09 12.44 -21.78
C TYR A 53 9.77 12.92 -20.50
N GLU A 54 10.12 14.19 -20.37
CA GLU A 54 10.66 14.76 -19.12
C GLU A 54 9.67 14.62 -17.96
N ARG A 55 8.38 14.85 -18.23
CA ARG A 55 7.31 14.61 -17.26
C ARG A 55 7.22 13.13 -16.90
N LEU A 56 7.34 12.22 -17.86
CA LEU A 56 7.35 10.79 -17.63
C LEU A 56 8.49 10.40 -16.67
N VAL A 57 9.74 10.79 -16.97
CA VAL A 57 10.91 10.50 -16.13
C VAL A 57 10.72 11.02 -14.70
N ARG A 58 10.28 12.28 -14.54
CA ARG A 58 10.03 12.85 -13.20
C ARG A 58 8.94 12.09 -12.43
N THR A 59 7.88 11.67 -13.12
CA THR A 59 6.77 10.95 -12.50
C THR A 59 7.15 9.52 -12.16
N LEU A 60 7.98 8.88 -13.00
CA LEU A 60 8.52 7.55 -12.79
C LEU A 60 9.30 7.49 -11.47
N ILE A 61 10.35 8.30 -11.36
CA ILE A 61 11.22 8.35 -10.18
C ILE A 61 10.37 8.52 -8.91
N LYS A 62 9.49 9.54 -8.90
CA LYS A 62 8.58 9.80 -7.76
C LYS A 62 7.66 8.61 -7.44
N GLY A 63 7.13 7.95 -8.47
CA GLY A 63 6.24 6.80 -8.33
C GLY A 63 6.93 5.62 -7.67
N LEU A 64 8.14 5.28 -8.12
CA LEU A 64 8.92 4.16 -7.61
C LEU A 64 9.34 4.38 -6.14
N ILE A 65 9.82 5.58 -5.80
CA ILE A 65 10.13 5.96 -4.42
C ILE A 65 8.91 5.82 -3.51
N THR A 66 7.73 6.22 -4.00
CA THR A 66 6.49 6.16 -3.20
C THR A 66 6.10 4.71 -2.91
N ILE A 67 6.27 3.80 -3.87
CA ILE A 67 6.00 2.37 -3.71
C ILE A 67 6.95 1.79 -2.67
N GLU A 68 8.27 1.96 -2.86
CA GLU A 68 9.30 1.44 -1.96
C GLU A 68 9.10 1.98 -0.53
N LYS A 69 8.88 3.29 -0.37
CA LYS A 69 8.61 3.92 0.93
C LYS A 69 7.39 3.31 1.61
N LYS A 70 6.25 3.26 0.92
CA LYS A 70 4.97 2.84 1.51
C LYS A 70 5.05 1.41 2.02
N VAL A 71 5.61 0.51 1.22
CA VAL A 71 5.72 -0.91 1.58
C VAL A 71 6.70 -1.08 2.72
N ARG A 72 7.90 -0.49 2.65
CA ARG A 72 8.91 -0.62 3.73
C ARG A 72 8.41 -0.09 5.08
N LEU A 73 7.68 1.02 5.11
CA LEU A 73 7.08 1.52 6.35
C LEU A 73 5.99 0.62 6.90
N LYS A 74 5.17 0.01 6.03
CA LYS A 74 4.13 -0.93 6.45
C LYS A 74 4.73 -2.14 7.17
N TYR A 75 5.80 -2.69 6.60
CA TYR A 75 6.48 -3.86 7.17
C TYR A 75 7.62 -3.48 8.15
N LEU A 76 7.83 -2.19 8.41
CA LEU A 76 8.90 -1.65 9.25
C LEU A 76 10.28 -2.24 8.91
N VAL A 77 10.55 -2.41 7.61
CA VAL A 77 11.82 -2.94 7.09
C VAL A 77 12.68 -1.78 6.58
N PRO A 78 13.91 -1.57 7.08
CA PRO A 78 14.79 -0.52 6.58
C PRO A 78 15.23 -0.79 5.13
N LEU A 79 15.74 0.24 4.46
CA LEU A 79 16.38 0.07 3.16
C LEU A 79 17.86 -0.27 3.39
N ASP A 80 18.28 -1.49 3.05
CA ASP A 80 19.69 -1.86 3.12
C ASP A 80 20.46 -1.39 1.88
N SER A 81 21.79 -1.41 1.99
CA SER A 81 22.70 -0.91 0.95
C SER A 81 22.67 -1.76 -0.33
N VAL A 82 22.42 -3.07 -0.22
CA VAL A 82 22.34 -3.97 -1.38
C VAL A 82 21.11 -3.63 -2.21
N ARG A 83 19.95 -3.50 -1.56
CA ARG A 83 18.71 -3.04 -2.21
C ARG A 83 18.88 -1.63 -2.75
N ALA A 84 19.42 -0.69 -1.99
CA ALA A 84 19.60 0.69 -2.44
C ALA A 84 20.41 0.76 -3.75
N ASN A 85 21.49 -0.01 -3.86
CA ASN A 85 22.29 -0.09 -5.09
C ASN A 85 21.53 -0.73 -6.24
N LYS A 86 20.74 -1.79 -5.97
CA LYS A 86 19.87 -2.41 -6.97
C LYS A 86 18.82 -1.43 -7.50
N LEU A 87 18.19 -0.64 -6.63
CA LEU A 87 17.21 0.38 -7.01
C LEU A 87 17.84 1.44 -7.93
N LYS A 88 18.99 1.98 -7.54
CA LYS A 88 19.73 2.95 -8.36
C LYS A 88 20.02 2.40 -9.75
N ALA A 89 20.55 1.19 -9.84
CA ALA A 89 20.86 0.55 -11.11
C ALA A 89 19.60 0.35 -11.96
N SER A 90 18.56 -0.28 -11.39
CA SER A 90 17.32 -0.59 -12.10
C SER A 90 16.61 0.68 -12.59
N TRP A 91 16.47 1.70 -11.74
CA TRP A 91 15.76 2.91 -12.10
C TRP A 91 16.54 3.74 -13.12
N ASN A 92 17.88 3.75 -13.05
CA ASN A 92 18.71 4.37 -14.08
C ASN A 92 18.53 3.67 -15.44
N THR A 93 18.50 2.34 -15.47
CA THR A 93 18.22 1.57 -16.71
C THR A 93 16.83 1.90 -17.28
N GLU A 94 15.80 2.02 -16.45
CA GLU A 94 14.46 2.41 -16.92
C GLU A 94 14.45 3.83 -17.51
N VAL A 95 15.14 4.78 -16.88
CA VAL A 95 15.28 6.15 -17.40
C VAL A 95 16.03 6.16 -18.75
N GLU A 96 17.12 5.40 -18.86
CA GLU A 96 17.87 5.23 -20.11
C GLU A 96 16.97 4.69 -21.22
N CYS A 97 16.24 3.60 -20.96
CA CYS A 97 15.30 3.02 -21.92
C CYS A 97 14.25 4.03 -22.40
N ILE A 98 13.71 4.85 -21.50
CA ILE A 98 12.72 5.89 -21.84
C ILE A 98 13.30 6.95 -22.77
N LEU A 99 14.52 7.41 -22.49
CA LEU A 99 15.17 8.45 -23.27
C LEU A 99 15.72 7.92 -24.61
N GLU A 100 16.12 6.66 -24.68
CA GLU A 100 16.46 6.00 -25.94
C GLU A 100 15.22 5.79 -26.83
N ASP A 101 14.05 5.48 -26.26
CA ASP A 101 12.79 5.47 -27.02
C ASP A 101 12.43 6.86 -27.59
N LEU A 102 12.66 7.93 -26.81
CA LEU A 102 12.52 9.30 -27.29
C LEU A 102 13.44 9.57 -28.49
N LYS A 103 14.75 9.26 -28.37
CA LYS A 103 15.70 9.45 -29.47
C LYS A 103 15.28 8.68 -30.71
N LYS A 104 14.97 7.39 -30.56
CA LYS A 104 14.55 6.51 -31.66
C LYS A 104 13.33 7.06 -32.42
N LYS A 105 12.41 7.75 -31.74
CA LYS A 105 11.18 8.27 -32.35
C LYS A 105 11.35 9.62 -33.05
N TYR A 106 12.22 10.49 -32.53
CA TYR A 106 12.21 11.90 -32.94
C TYR A 106 13.54 12.40 -33.53
N ARG A 107 14.66 11.68 -33.34
CA ARG A 107 15.98 12.12 -33.81
C ARG A 107 16.02 12.35 -35.32
N ASP A 108 15.40 11.49 -36.12
CA ASP A 108 15.34 11.65 -37.58
C ASP A 108 14.63 12.94 -38.02
N VAL A 109 13.61 13.38 -37.25
CA VAL A 109 12.90 14.63 -37.51
C VAL A 109 13.79 15.83 -37.16
N HIS A 110 14.59 15.72 -36.10
CA HIS A 110 15.58 16.74 -35.74
C HIS A 110 16.73 16.82 -36.75
N LEU A 111 17.19 15.69 -37.29
CA LEU A 111 18.19 15.64 -38.37
C LEU A 111 17.71 16.40 -39.62
N GLN A 112 16.46 16.16 -40.05
CA GLN A 112 15.87 16.88 -41.20
C GLN A 112 15.80 18.40 -40.97
N ARG A 113 15.69 18.82 -39.71
CA ARG A 113 15.62 20.22 -39.29
C ARG A 113 16.99 20.81 -38.93
N ARG A 114 18.08 20.03 -38.99
CA ARG A 114 19.43 20.41 -38.56
C ARG A 114 19.48 20.88 -37.10
N SER A 115 18.71 20.24 -36.23
CA SER A 115 18.69 20.51 -34.77
C SER A 115 18.95 19.26 -33.95
N ASP A 116 19.59 18.24 -34.54
CA ASP A 116 19.92 16.97 -33.90
C ASP A 116 20.96 17.13 -32.79
N GLU A 117 21.97 17.99 -32.96
CA GLU A 117 22.96 18.27 -31.90
C GLU A 117 22.31 18.88 -30.64
N GLU A 118 21.44 19.88 -30.82
CA GLU A 118 20.73 20.52 -29.70
C GLU A 118 19.78 19.53 -29.01
N PHE A 119 19.12 18.67 -29.78
CA PHE A 119 18.26 17.63 -29.26
C PHE A 119 19.05 16.57 -28.47
N ASP A 120 20.15 16.06 -29.03
CA ASP A 120 20.99 15.07 -28.38
C ASP A 120 21.60 15.61 -27.08
N ASP A 121 22.03 16.88 -27.04
CA ASP A 121 22.49 17.58 -25.83
C ASP A 121 21.39 17.72 -24.78
N LYS A 122 20.16 18.10 -25.17
CA LYS A 122 19.01 18.17 -24.27
C LYS A 122 18.69 16.80 -23.66
N VAL A 123 18.69 15.74 -24.46
CA VAL A 123 18.44 14.38 -23.97
C VAL A 123 19.53 13.93 -23.01
N LEU A 124 20.80 14.23 -23.31
CA LEU A 124 21.92 13.92 -22.42
C LEU A 124 21.81 14.64 -21.07
N LYS A 125 21.55 15.95 -21.08
CA LYS A 125 21.32 16.74 -19.85
C LYS A 125 20.17 16.20 -19.02
N ASN A 126 19.08 15.81 -19.68
CA ASN A 126 17.94 15.20 -19.01
C ASN A 126 18.29 13.84 -18.38
N LEU A 127 19.10 13.02 -19.04
CA LEU A 127 19.60 11.76 -18.49
C LEU A 127 20.48 11.98 -17.27
N GLU A 128 21.45 12.89 -17.35
CA GLU A 128 22.35 13.23 -16.24
C GLU A 128 21.58 13.77 -15.03
N ALA A 129 20.68 14.73 -15.25
CA ALA A 129 19.83 15.27 -14.20
C ALA A 129 18.94 14.20 -13.55
N ALA A 130 18.42 13.25 -14.34
CA ALA A 130 17.62 12.14 -13.83
C ALA A 130 18.44 11.15 -13.00
N LYS A 131 19.67 10.81 -13.42
CA LYS A 131 20.58 9.93 -12.65
C LYS A 131 20.94 10.54 -11.29
N ILE A 132 21.32 11.83 -11.29
CA ILE A 132 21.58 12.58 -10.05
C ILE A 132 20.34 12.53 -9.15
N LYS A 133 19.15 12.73 -9.73
CA LYS A 133 17.90 12.70 -8.97
C LYS A 133 17.61 11.32 -8.39
N VAL A 134 17.83 10.23 -9.13
CA VAL A 134 17.68 8.85 -8.62
C VAL A 134 18.58 8.65 -7.41
N ASP A 135 19.87 9.01 -7.51
CA ASP A 135 20.82 8.85 -6.41
C ASP A 135 20.41 9.64 -5.16
N MET A 136 20.05 10.92 -5.35
CA MET A 136 19.59 11.79 -4.27
C MET A 136 18.34 11.23 -3.59
N GLU A 137 17.35 10.78 -4.38
CA GLU A 137 16.08 10.32 -3.83
C GLU A 137 16.21 8.96 -3.13
N VAL A 138 17.05 8.05 -3.63
CA VAL A 138 17.33 6.78 -2.93
C VAL A 138 18.05 7.03 -1.61
N ALA A 139 19.04 7.93 -1.56
CA ALA A 139 19.71 8.31 -0.32
C ALA A 139 18.74 8.97 0.69
N ASN A 140 17.88 9.89 0.20
CA ASN A 140 16.84 10.50 1.01
C ASN A 140 15.82 9.46 1.54
N LEU A 141 15.48 8.47 0.72
CA LEU A 141 14.58 7.39 1.10
C LEU A 141 15.18 6.55 2.23
N GLU A 142 16.45 6.16 2.11
CA GLU A 142 17.17 5.41 3.14
C GLU A 142 17.14 6.14 4.49
N GLN A 143 17.51 7.42 4.50
CA GLN A 143 17.50 8.23 5.72
C GLN A 143 16.09 8.40 6.29
N LYS A 144 15.09 8.69 5.46
CA LYS A 144 13.70 8.85 5.89
C LYS A 144 13.16 7.58 6.50
N LEU A 145 13.38 6.43 5.87
CA LEU A 145 12.94 5.14 6.38
C LEU A 145 13.60 4.83 7.72
N LYS A 146 14.91 5.07 7.84
CA LYS A 146 15.62 4.88 9.12
C LYS A 146 14.98 5.70 10.24
N THR A 147 14.76 7.00 10.02
CA THR A 147 14.15 7.88 11.02
C THR A 147 12.72 7.49 11.35
N GLU A 148 11.88 7.26 10.34
CA GLU A 148 10.45 6.96 10.53
C GLU A 148 10.25 5.57 11.18
N ILE A 149 11.10 4.59 10.88
CA ILE A 149 11.05 3.27 11.52
C ILE A 149 11.55 3.34 12.97
N GLN A 150 12.68 4.03 13.22
CA GLN A 150 13.22 4.16 14.59
C GLN A 150 12.30 4.96 15.52
N GLY A 151 11.58 5.95 15.00
CA GLY A 151 10.59 6.72 15.75
C GLY A 151 9.18 6.11 15.75
N SER A 152 8.98 4.94 15.15
CA SER A 152 7.65 4.33 15.04
C SER A 152 7.23 3.66 16.33
N GLU A 153 6.01 3.92 16.78
CA GLU A 153 5.34 3.11 17.81
C GLU A 153 4.65 1.88 17.22
N LYS A 154 4.73 1.70 15.89
CA LYS A 154 4.12 0.57 15.21
C LYS A 154 4.86 -0.73 15.53
N ILE A 155 4.08 -1.80 15.53
CA ILE A 155 4.53 -3.15 15.85
C ILE A 155 4.90 -3.88 14.57
N GLN A 156 5.94 -4.72 14.62
CA GLN A 156 6.36 -5.51 13.46
C GLN A 156 5.27 -6.53 13.07
N PRO A 157 5.07 -6.84 11.78
CA PRO A 157 4.09 -7.86 11.37
C PRO A 157 4.33 -9.24 12.01
N SER A 158 5.59 -9.61 12.29
CA SER A 158 5.92 -10.83 13.03
C SER A 158 5.45 -10.81 14.48
N GLU A 159 5.47 -9.65 15.12
CA GLU A 159 4.97 -9.48 16.49
C GLU A 159 3.44 -9.47 16.51
N LEU A 160 2.79 -8.85 15.50
CA LEU A 160 1.33 -8.96 15.32
C LEU A 160 0.90 -10.41 15.10
N SER A 161 1.67 -11.18 14.33
CA SER A 161 1.45 -12.60 14.10
C SER A 161 1.43 -13.39 15.40
N LEU A 162 2.39 -13.15 16.29
CA LEU A 162 2.41 -13.75 17.63
C LEU A 162 1.26 -13.26 18.51
N MET A 163 0.97 -11.96 18.48
CA MET A 163 -0.05 -11.31 19.31
C MET A 163 -1.45 -11.83 19.03
N TYR A 164 -1.78 -12.08 17.76
CA TYR A 164 -3.12 -12.52 17.34
C TYR A 164 -3.19 -14.00 17.00
N ASP A 165 -2.09 -14.73 17.14
CA ASP A 165 -1.98 -16.14 16.73
C ASP A 165 -2.37 -16.32 15.24
N MET A 166 -1.90 -15.43 14.38
CA MET A 166 -2.18 -15.43 12.94
C MET A 166 -0.88 -15.57 12.17
N ASP A 167 -0.86 -16.34 11.08
CA ASP A 167 0.30 -16.39 10.20
C ASP A 167 0.53 -15.03 9.51
N VAL A 168 1.80 -14.64 9.30
CA VAL A 168 2.14 -13.39 8.60
C VAL A 168 1.51 -13.35 7.19
N THR A 169 1.42 -14.49 6.51
CA THR A 169 0.74 -14.60 5.21
C THR A 169 -0.75 -14.27 5.32
N ALA A 170 -1.44 -14.77 6.34
CA ALA A 170 -2.84 -14.45 6.59
C ALA A 170 -3.05 -12.95 6.87
N LEU A 171 -2.13 -12.32 7.62
CA LEU A 171 -2.17 -10.87 7.86
C LEU A 171 -2.03 -10.05 6.56
N ILE A 172 -1.18 -10.53 5.63
CA ILE A 172 -0.98 -9.92 4.31
C ILE A 172 -2.22 -10.11 3.43
N ASP A 173 -2.73 -11.35 3.32
CA ASP A 173 -3.87 -11.70 2.47
C ASP A 173 -5.15 -10.99 2.89
N LEU A 174 -5.38 -10.88 4.20
CA LEU A 174 -6.51 -10.12 4.75
C LEU A 174 -6.31 -8.60 4.64
N GLN A 175 -5.08 -8.15 4.41
CA GLN A 175 -4.68 -6.74 4.30
C GLN A 175 -4.95 -5.95 5.58
N VAL A 176 -4.71 -6.53 6.76
CA VAL A 176 -5.06 -5.97 8.07
C VAL A 176 -3.87 -5.42 8.87
N ILE A 177 -2.64 -5.57 8.39
CA ILE A 177 -1.42 -5.16 9.10
C ILE A 177 -1.47 -3.69 9.57
N ASP A 178 -1.82 -2.76 8.66
CA ASP A 178 -1.83 -1.33 8.99
C ASP A 178 -2.86 -1.01 10.07
N GLN A 179 -4.05 -1.62 9.98
CA GLN A 179 -5.15 -1.46 10.93
C GLN A 179 -4.78 -2.01 12.29
N LEU A 180 -4.16 -3.19 12.36
CA LEU A 180 -3.73 -3.80 13.62
C LEU A 180 -2.59 -3.01 14.27
N GLN A 181 -1.60 -2.55 13.49
CA GLN A 181 -0.54 -1.67 13.99
C GLN A 181 -1.14 -0.39 14.59
N ASN A 182 -2.01 0.27 13.83
CA ASN A 182 -2.64 1.52 14.28
C ASN A 182 -3.53 1.27 15.50
N LEU A 183 -4.30 0.18 15.54
CA LEU A 183 -5.13 -0.19 16.67
C LEU A 183 -4.30 -0.29 17.95
N GLN A 184 -3.11 -0.90 17.92
CA GLN A 184 -2.25 -0.98 19.10
C GLN A 184 -1.70 0.39 19.52
N VAL A 185 -1.33 1.24 18.56
CA VAL A 185 -0.94 2.62 18.86
C VAL A 185 -2.10 3.40 19.51
N LEU A 186 -3.33 3.20 19.02
CA LEU A 186 -4.52 3.85 19.58
C LEU A 186 -4.83 3.34 20.99
N CYS A 187 -4.78 2.03 21.22
CA CYS A 187 -4.97 1.43 22.54
C CYS A 187 -3.93 1.94 23.55
N LYS A 188 -2.65 2.03 23.16
CA LYS A 188 -1.60 2.60 24.00
C LYS A 188 -1.92 4.06 24.38
N LYS A 189 -2.34 4.89 23.41
CA LYS A 189 -2.73 6.29 23.68
C LYS A 189 -3.93 6.41 24.60
N LEU A 190 -4.92 5.53 24.46
CA LEU A 190 -6.08 5.48 25.36
C LEU A 190 -5.65 5.14 26.79
N LYS A 191 -4.77 4.14 26.94
CA LYS A 191 -4.17 3.77 28.23
C LYS A 191 -3.39 4.93 28.85
N ASP A 192 -2.53 5.59 28.07
CA ASP A 192 -1.73 6.73 28.52
C ASP A 192 -2.61 7.94 28.90
N SER A 193 -3.83 8.02 28.35
CA SER A 193 -4.86 9.01 28.70
C SER A 193 -5.70 8.62 29.92
N GLY A 194 -5.37 7.51 30.60
CA GLY A 194 -6.04 7.06 31.83
C GLY A 194 -7.17 6.06 31.63
N CYS A 195 -7.33 5.48 30.43
CA CYS A 195 -8.31 4.41 30.20
C CYS A 195 -7.89 3.12 30.93
N ASP A 196 -8.86 2.43 31.53
CA ASP A 196 -8.61 1.19 32.25
C ASP A 196 -8.16 0.06 31.31
N ASP A 197 -7.16 -0.71 31.74
CA ASP A 197 -6.64 -1.85 30.98
C ASP A 197 -7.74 -2.90 30.74
N GLY A 198 -8.64 -3.09 31.70
CA GLY A 198 -9.78 -4.00 31.59
C GLY A 198 -10.74 -3.63 30.46
N ALA A 199 -10.84 -2.36 30.10
CA ALA A 199 -11.66 -1.90 28.98
C ALA A 199 -10.97 -2.09 27.61
N LEU A 200 -9.63 -2.18 27.57
CA LEU A 200 -8.85 -2.32 26.34
C LEU A 200 -8.48 -3.78 26.01
N ILE A 201 -8.34 -4.65 27.02
CA ILE A 201 -8.10 -6.09 26.85
C ILE A 201 -9.08 -6.76 25.85
N PRO A 202 -10.39 -6.50 25.92
CA PRO A 202 -11.38 -7.04 24.99
C PRO A 202 -11.07 -6.88 23.50
N VAL A 203 -10.47 -5.75 23.12
CA VAL A 203 -10.17 -5.41 21.72
C VAL A 203 -9.25 -6.47 21.10
N ASN A 204 -8.25 -6.92 21.86
CA ASN A 204 -7.29 -7.91 21.39
C ASN A 204 -7.79 -9.35 21.59
N GLU A 205 -8.57 -9.60 22.65
CA GLU A 205 -9.16 -10.92 22.89
C GLU A 205 -10.18 -11.31 21.83
N ILE A 206 -11.04 -10.39 21.39
CA ILE A 206 -12.08 -10.72 20.41
C ILE A 206 -11.49 -11.14 19.07
N ILE A 207 -10.40 -10.48 18.64
CA ILE A 207 -9.65 -10.84 17.43
C ILE A 207 -9.07 -12.26 17.59
N ARG A 208 -8.40 -12.54 18.72
CA ARG A 208 -7.83 -13.87 19.01
C ARG A 208 -8.88 -14.96 19.07
N MET A 209 -10.03 -14.71 19.69
CA MET A 209 -11.13 -15.66 19.76
C MET A 209 -11.67 -15.99 18.35
N TYR A 210 -11.79 -14.97 17.49
CA TYR A 210 -12.27 -15.18 16.12
C TYR A 210 -11.25 -15.94 15.26
N VAL A 211 -9.95 -15.65 15.44
CA VAL A 211 -8.86 -16.41 14.81
C VAL A 211 -8.89 -17.89 15.23
N LYS A 212 -9.12 -18.18 16.51
CA LYS A 212 -9.27 -19.56 17.00
C LYS A 212 -10.47 -20.29 16.37
N GLU A 213 -11.61 -19.61 16.19
CA GLU A 213 -12.77 -20.18 15.50
C GLU A 213 -12.45 -20.47 14.03
N ILE A 214 -11.75 -19.57 13.33
CA ILE A 214 -11.30 -19.80 11.95
C ILE A 214 -10.43 -21.07 11.88
N LYS A 215 -9.38 -21.15 12.72
CA LYS A 215 -8.49 -22.32 12.76
C LYS A 215 -9.23 -23.62 13.07
N SER A 216 -10.19 -23.57 13.99
CA SER A 216 -11.06 -24.71 14.33
C SER A 216 -11.85 -25.19 13.11
N VAL A 217 -12.46 -24.27 12.35
CA VAL A 217 -13.20 -24.61 11.13
C VAL A 217 -12.26 -25.15 10.05
N GLU A 218 -11.11 -24.51 9.82
CA GLU A 218 -10.13 -24.93 8.82
C GLU A 218 -9.56 -26.32 9.10
N ALA A 219 -9.30 -26.65 10.38
CA ALA A 219 -8.83 -27.97 10.78
C ALA A 219 -9.82 -29.10 10.43
N THR A 220 -11.11 -28.79 10.34
CA THR A 220 -12.15 -29.77 9.98
C THR A 220 -12.32 -29.97 8.47
N VAL A 221 -11.69 -29.17 7.61
CA VAL A 221 -11.87 -29.24 6.15
C VAL A 221 -11.62 -30.64 5.61
N TRP A 222 -10.58 -31.33 6.06
CA TRP A 222 -10.24 -32.67 5.55
C TRP A 222 -11.06 -33.80 6.19
N SER A 223 -11.84 -33.51 7.22
CA SER A 223 -12.77 -34.46 7.86
C SER A 223 -14.10 -34.60 7.09
N GLY A 224 -14.35 -33.75 6.09
CA GLY A 224 -15.54 -33.84 5.23
C GLY A 224 -15.55 -35.13 4.40
N ARG A 225 -16.68 -35.86 4.46
CA ARG A 225 -16.85 -37.19 3.83
C ARG A 225 -17.07 -37.12 2.31
N SER A 226 -17.39 -35.93 1.77
CA SER A 226 -17.59 -35.69 0.33
C SER A 226 -16.88 -34.43 -0.15
N ALA A 227 -16.70 -34.30 -1.47
CA ALA A 227 -16.16 -33.07 -2.06
C ALA A 227 -17.01 -31.84 -1.72
N ASP A 228 -18.34 -31.97 -1.73
CA ASP A 228 -19.27 -30.88 -1.43
C ASP A 228 -19.18 -30.43 0.02
N GLN A 229 -19.07 -31.35 0.97
CA GLN A 229 -18.87 -31.01 2.39
C GLN A 229 -17.56 -30.25 2.60
N ARG A 230 -16.47 -30.69 1.96
CA ARG A 230 -15.18 -29.99 2.04
C ARG A 230 -15.25 -28.58 1.43
N LYS A 231 -15.99 -28.42 0.33
CA LYS A 231 -16.24 -27.12 -0.29
C LYS A 231 -17.04 -26.20 0.64
N GLU A 232 -18.08 -26.71 1.28
CA GLU A 232 -18.90 -25.95 2.23
C GLU A 232 -18.07 -25.46 3.44
N ILE A 233 -17.24 -26.32 4.02
CA ILE A 233 -16.36 -25.94 5.13
C ILE A 233 -15.36 -24.86 4.69
N LYS A 234 -14.76 -25.00 3.50
CA LYS A 234 -13.87 -23.96 2.93
C LYS A 234 -14.58 -22.64 2.72
N MET A 235 -15.81 -22.65 2.21
CA MET A 235 -16.62 -21.44 2.05
C MET A 235 -16.94 -20.79 3.41
N ARG A 236 -17.22 -21.60 4.44
CA ARG A 236 -17.41 -21.11 5.80
C ARG A 236 -16.14 -20.45 6.35
N ALA A 237 -14.97 -21.09 6.20
CA ALA A 237 -13.68 -20.52 6.60
C ALA A 237 -13.38 -19.20 5.86
N ALA A 238 -13.66 -19.13 4.55
CA ALA A 238 -13.50 -17.91 3.77
C ALA A 238 -14.42 -16.78 4.28
N LYS A 239 -15.68 -17.10 4.62
CA LYS A 239 -16.62 -16.13 5.22
C LYS A 239 -16.11 -15.62 6.57
N LEU A 240 -15.59 -16.50 7.43
CA LEU A 240 -15.02 -16.12 8.71
C LEU A 240 -13.78 -15.22 8.54
N ASN A 241 -12.90 -15.53 7.59
CA ASN A 241 -11.76 -14.67 7.26
C ASN A 241 -12.19 -13.26 6.82
N LEU A 242 -13.25 -13.14 6.00
CA LEU A 242 -13.83 -11.84 5.64
C LEU A 242 -14.41 -11.12 6.86
N ASN A 243 -15.15 -11.83 7.71
CA ASN A 243 -15.69 -11.26 8.94
C ASN A 243 -14.57 -10.77 9.88
N LEU A 244 -13.46 -11.51 9.99
CA LEU A 244 -12.30 -11.10 10.79
C LEU A 244 -11.72 -9.77 10.29
N LYS A 245 -11.57 -9.62 8.96
CA LYS A 245 -11.14 -8.35 8.37
C LYS A 245 -12.06 -7.20 8.78
N GLU A 246 -13.38 -7.41 8.73
CA GLU A 246 -14.33 -6.38 9.11
C GLU A 246 -14.38 -6.10 10.62
N ILE A 247 -14.15 -7.12 11.46
CA ILE A 247 -13.99 -6.93 12.91
C ILE A 247 -12.77 -6.04 13.18
N VAL A 248 -11.63 -6.33 12.56
CA VAL A 248 -10.40 -5.52 12.74
C VAL A 248 -10.62 -4.07 12.31
N LEU A 249 -11.24 -3.86 11.14
CA LEU A 249 -11.57 -2.51 10.65
C LEU A 249 -12.52 -1.78 11.60
N SER A 250 -13.58 -2.46 12.05
CA SER A 250 -14.56 -1.92 12.98
C SER A 250 -13.92 -1.52 14.31
N LEU A 251 -13.07 -2.37 14.89
CA LEU A 251 -12.37 -2.08 16.15
C LEU A 251 -11.39 -0.92 16.00
N HIS A 252 -10.65 -0.86 14.90
CA HIS A 252 -9.79 0.28 14.56
C HIS A 252 -10.59 1.59 14.50
N ASP A 253 -11.73 1.59 13.82
CA ASP A 253 -12.54 2.80 13.66
C ASP A 253 -13.19 3.22 14.98
N LEU A 254 -13.64 2.27 15.80
CA LEU A 254 -14.11 2.54 17.16
C LEU A 254 -13.00 3.11 18.06
N ALA A 255 -11.78 2.56 18.00
CA ALA A 255 -10.65 3.09 18.76
C ALA A 255 -10.28 4.52 18.35
N ASN A 256 -10.38 4.84 17.05
CA ASN A 256 -10.22 6.22 16.58
C ASN A 256 -11.28 7.16 17.17
N GLN A 257 -12.54 6.72 17.24
CA GLN A 257 -13.59 7.50 17.90
C GLN A 257 -13.35 7.65 19.40
N ALA A 258 -12.86 6.60 20.07
CA ALA A 258 -12.64 6.61 21.52
C ALA A 258 -11.57 7.63 21.95
N ILE A 259 -10.56 7.88 21.10
CA ILE A 259 -9.52 8.89 21.36
C ILE A 259 -10.06 10.32 21.29
N LEU A 260 -11.14 10.55 20.56
CA LEU A 260 -11.72 11.88 20.45
C LEU A 260 -12.44 12.27 21.75
N GLU A 261 -12.37 13.57 22.06
CA GLU A 261 -13.27 14.21 23.03
C GLU A 261 -14.72 13.90 22.67
N LYS A 262 -15.58 13.74 23.69
CA LYS A 262 -16.95 13.23 23.54
C LYS A 262 -17.76 14.04 22.52
N GLU A 263 -17.57 15.35 22.48
CA GLU A 263 -18.26 16.30 21.60
C GLU A 263 -17.81 16.20 20.13
N LYS A 264 -16.63 15.64 19.87
CA LYS A 264 -16.06 15.46 18.52
C LYS A 264 -16.33 14.07 17.94
N ARG A 265 -16.91 13.17 18.72
CA ARG A 265 -17.25 11.81 18.29
C ARG A 265 -18.40 11.85 17.30
N ASN A 266 -18.36 10.96 16.32
CA ASN A 266 -19.46 10.78 15.39
C ASN A 266 -20.34 9.61 15.86
N GLU A 267 -21.42 9.94 16.56
CA GLU A 267 -22.32 8.96 17.16
C GLU A 267 -23.01 8.07 16.10
N GLU A 268 -23.37 8.63 14.94
CA GLU A 268 -23.96 7.84 13.85
C GLU A 268 -23.00 6.77 13.33
N VAL A 269 -21.71 7.12 13.22
CA VAL A 269 -20.66 6.18 12.82
C VAL A 269 -20.46 5.11 13.90
N ILE A 270 -20.40 5.49 15.18
CA ILE A 270 -20.27 4.54 16.29
C ILE A 270 -21.42 3.54 16.29
N ILE A 271 -22.67 4.01 16.23
CA ILE A 271 -23.87 3.17 16.19
C ILE A 271 -23.85 2.24 14.97
N LYS A 272 -23.47 2.76 13.80
CA LYS A 272 -23.38 1.95 12.57
C LYS A 272 -22.34 0.83 12.71
N ILE A 273 -21.17 1.12 13.27
CA ILE A 273 -20.12 0.13 13.48
C ILE A 273 -20.58 -0.93 14.51
N ARG A 274 -21.17 -0.51 15.63
CA ARG A 274 -21.74 -1.43 16.64
C ARG A 274 -22.77 -2.38 16.03
N ASN A 275 -23.72 -1.84 15.26
CA ASN A 275 -24.72 -2.64 14.56
C ASN A 275 -24.12 -3.62 13.55
N ASN A 276 -23.00 -3.27 12.92
CA ASN A 276 -22.30 -4.16 12.01
C ASN A 276 -21.62 -5.31 12.76
N LEU A 277 -20.91 -5.01 13.85
CA LEU A 277 -20.30 -6.01 14.72
C LEU A 277 -21.35 -6.99 15.29
N ASP A 278 -22.49 -6.48 15.76
CA ASP A 278 -23.59 -7.32 16.23
C ASP A 278 -24.10 -8.29 15.17
N LYS A 279 -24.22 -7.85 13.92
CA LYS A 279 -24.63 -8.73 12.80
C LYS A 279 -23.59 -9.82 12.55
N ILE A 280 -22.32 -9.48 12.61
CA ILE A 280 -21.23 -10.44 12.44
C ILE A 280 -21.27 -11.47 13.57
N PHE A 281 -21.35 -11.04 14.82
CA PHE A 281 -21.34 -11.94 15.98
C PHE A 281 -22.58 -12.84 16.04
N LYS A 282 -23.78 -12.31 15.75
CA LYS A 282 -25.04 -13.10 15.68
C LYS A 282 -25.02 -14.21 14.64
N SER A 283 -24.15 -14.10 13.64
CA SER A 283 -24.03 -15.14 12.62
C SER A 283 -23.14 -16.33 13.05
N GLU A 284 -22.54 -16.25 14.24
CA GLU A 284 -21.63 -17.27 14.78
C GLU A 284 -22.21 -18.04 15.96
N LYS A 285 -21.71 -19.27 16.14
CA LYS A 285 -22.14 -20.16 17.23
C LYS A 285 -21.84 -19.59 18.64
N ASN A 286 -20.81 -18.75 18.75
CA ASN A 286 -20.36 -18.17 20.01
C ASN A 286 -20.77 -16.68 20.16
N SER A 287 -21.86 -16.26 19.50
CA SER A 287 -22.31 -14.85 19.45
C SER A 287 -22.31 -14.15 20.81
N GLU A 288 -22.94 -14.74 21.82
CA GLU A 288 -23.09 -14.13 23.15
C GLU A 288 -21.73 -13.91 23.83
N SER A 289 -20.79 -14.84 23.64
CA SER A 289 -19.44 -14.72 24.18
C SER A 289 -18.66 -13.58 23.51
N PHE A 290 -18.81 -13.39 22.19
CA PHE A 290 -18.16 -12.28 21.49
C PHE A 290 -18.74 -10.92 21.91
N GLN A 291 -20.06 -10.79 21.98
CA GLN A 291 -20.72 -9.54 22.36
C GLN A 291 -20.36 -9.14 23.79
N SER A 292 -20.56 -10.05 24.75
CA SER A 292 -20.26 -9.79 26.17
C SER A 292 -18.78 -9.45 26.41
N MET A 293 -17.87 -10.04 25.63
CA MET A 293 -16.44 -9.72 25.71
C MET A 293 -16.17 -8.25 25.33
N LEU A 294 -16.84 -7.71 24.30
CA LEU A 294 -16.55 -6.38 23.77
C LEU A 294 -17.21 -5.22 24.56
N GLU A 295 -18.27 -5.51 25.34
CA GLU A 295 -19.01 -4.50 26.10
C GLU A 295 -18.16 -3.52 26.92
N PRO A 296 -17.11 -3.96 27.66
CA PRO A 296 -16.26 -3.02 28.41
C PRO A 296 -15.60 -1.96 27.53
N PHE A 297 -15.18 -2.34 26.31
CA PHE A 297 -14.60 -1.40 25.35
C PHE A 297 -15.68 -0.44 24.79
N LEU A 298 -16.87 -0.97 24.49
CA LEU A 298 -17.97 -0.14 24.02
C LEU A 298 -18.40 0.89 25.06
N GLY A 299 -18.27 0.58 26.36
CA GLY A 299 -18.52 1.51 27.45
C GLY A 299 -17.68 2.79 27.41
N ILE A 300 -16.47 2.76 26.83
CA ILE A 300 -15.61 3.95 26.66
C ILE A 300 -16.24 4.99 25.73
N LEU A 301 -17.05 4.53 24.79
CA LEU A 301 -17.64 5.36 23.73
C LEU A 301 -18.95 6.04 24.15
N VAL A 302 -19.55 5.63 25.28
CA VAL A 302 -20.82 6.18 25.84
C VAL A 302 -20.55 7.40 26.70
#